data_AF-A0A3D0WS00-F1
#
_entry.id   AF-A0A3D0WS00-F1
#
_cell.length_a   1.000
_cell.length_b   1.000
_cell.length_c   1.000
_cell.angle_alpha   90.00
_cell.angle_beta   90.00
_cell.angle_gamma   90.00
#
_symmetry.space_group_name_H-M   'P 1'
#
loop_
_entity.id
_entity.type
_entity.pdbx_description
1 polymer ?
#
loop_
_entity_poly.entity_id
_entity_poly.type
_entity_poly.pdbx_seq_one_letter_code
_entity_poly.pdbx_strand_id
1 'polypeptide(L)'
;KKEVYTLFLQAEAIEKLNKGLNDELGNLAMEYGKIGCPFVLLKGQANAILYPRPEHRAPGDIDLFLYRKGDYEKANEWAKKKGCRIDAENIHHQSYEINGIHVENHKNICYFGIRKYDGLLEEKMQEIIRNHRFIELEIDSLKVSVLPVEFNAFFLFYHLFHHFIHLGVGVRQFCDWVLFMHTHSPQMDKEALTGLARQFDLLNAMEVFASAAVRYLGADPGVFPFTTDTEGKFVDVVMDDVLRGGNFGFSTFRNKSFRGKWDAKWHRFTYSVARTKKISGIAPRHINPLPVTKITTNLKLLFKK
;
A
#
# COMPACT_ATOMS: atom_id res chain seq x y z
N LYS A 1 -29.24 -18.63 4.17
CA LYS A 1 -30.14 -17.46 4.03
C LYS A 1 -29.61 -16.22 4.78
N LYS A 2 -29.36 -16.29 6.10
CA LYS A 2 -28.81 -15.17 6.89
C LYS A 2 -27.45 -14.67 6.37
N GLU A 3 -26.52 -15.59 6.07
CA GLU A 3 -25.19 -15.24 5.55
C GLU A 3 -25.26 -14.55 4.18
N VAL A 4 -26.06 -15.08 3.27
CA VAL A 4 -26.27 -14.46 1.94
C VAL A 4 -26.83 -13.05 2.07
N TYR A 5 -27.78 -12.84 2.99
CA TYR A 5 -28.31 -11.50 3.27
C TYR A 5 -27.27 -10.57 3.87
N THR A 6 -26.44 -11.06 4.79
CA THR A 6 -25.31 -10.29 5.34
C THR A 6 -24.32 -9.89 4.24
N LEU A 7 -23.96 -10.81 3.36
CA LEU A 7 -23.04 -10.55 2.24
C LEU A 7 -23.62 -9.54 1.26
N PHE A 8 -24.92 -9.62 0.98
CA PHE A 8 -25.62 -8.66 0.13
C PHE A 8 -25.58 -7.23 0.71
N LEU A 9 -25.91 -7.08 2.00
CA LEU A 9 -25.83 -5.78 2.68
C LEU A 9 -24.39 -5.24 2.76
N GLN A 10 -23.40 -6.12 2.92
CA GLN A 10 -21.99 -5.72 2.89
C GLN A 10 -21.57 -5.23 1.51
N ALA A 11 -22.00 -5.92 0.45
CA ALA A 11 -21.74 -5.49 -0.92
C ALA A 11 -22.36 -4.11 -1.20
N GLU A 12 -23.63 -3.91 -0.87
CA GLU A 12 -24.31 -2.61 -1.05
C GLU A 12 -23.61 -1.48 -0.27
N ALA A 13 -23.16 -1.75 0.96
CA ALA A 13 -22.40 -0.79 1.75
C ALA A 13 -21.04 -0.45 1.09
N ILE A 14 -20.35 -1.45 0.54
CA ILE A 14 -19.09 -1.27 -0.18
C ILE A 14 -19.30 -0.43 -1.45
N GLU A 15 -20.34 -0.74 -2.24
CA GLU A 15 -20.71 -0.01 -3.46
C GLU A 15 -20.98 1.47 -3.14
N LYS A 16 -21.75 1.74 -2.08
CA LYS A 16 -22.03 3.12 -1.64
C LYS A 16 -20.76 3.86 -1.20
N LEU A 17 -19.86 3.19 -0.51
CA LEU A 17 -18.59 3.79 -0.08
C LEU A 17 -17.66 4.08 -1.27
N ASN A 18 -17.58 3.18 -2.25
CA ASN A 18 -16.78 3.42 -3.46
C ASN A 18 -17.33 4.59 -4.27
N LYS A 19 -18.66 4.69 -4.42
CA LYS A 19 -19.27 5.87 -5.05
C LYS A 19 -18.88 7.16 -4.33
N GLY A 20 -18.99 7.20 -3.01
CA GLY A 20 -18.58 8.36 -2.22
C GLY A 20 -17.10 8.71 -2.38
N LEU A 21 -16.23 7.71 -2.46
CA LEU A 21 -14.80 7.92 -2.71
C LEU A 21 -14.51 8.49 -4.11
N ASN A 22 -15.20 8.02 -5.16
CA ASN A 22 -15.05 8.57 -6.52
C ASN A 22 -15.55 10.02 -6.59
N ASP A 23 -16.70 10.31 -5.98
CA ASP A 23 -17.27 11.66 -5.92
C ASP A 23 -16.30 12.62 -5.19
N GLU A 24 -15.75 12.21 -4.04
CA GLU A 24 -14.80 13.02 -3.28
C GLU A 24 -13.46 13.17 -4.00
N LEU A 25 -12.97 12.13 -4.69
CA LEU A 25 -11.78 12.24 -5.53
C LEU A 25 -11.96 13.29 -6.64
N GLY A 26 -13.14 13.34 -7.27
CA GLY A 26 -13.48 14.37 -8.25
C GLY A 26 -13.52 15.77 -7.64
N ASN A 27 -14.09 15.91 -6.44
CA ASN A 27 -14.09 17.18 -5.70
C ASN A 27 -12.67 17.65 -5.36
N LEU A 28 -11.81 16.74 -4.89
CA LEU A 28 -10.42 17.02 -4.58
C LEU A 28 -9.64 17.41 -5.83
N ALA A 29 -9.83 16.72 -6.96
CA ALA A 29 -9.24 17.10 -8.25
C ALA A 29 -9.61 18.55 -8.64
N MET A 30 -10.89 18.93 -8.48
CA MET A 30 -11.35 20.28 -8.75
C MET A 30 -10.74 21.31 -7.78
N GLU A 31 -10.80 21.07 -6.48
CA GLU A 31 -10.33 21.99 -5.45
C GLU A 31 -8.82 22.18 -5.50
N TYR A 32 -8.06 21.10 -5.67
CA TYR A 32 -6.62 21.15 -5.81
C TYR A 32 -6.22 21.81 -7.14
N GLY A 33 -7.02 21.63 -8.20
CA GLY A 33 -6.89 22.37 -9.45
C GLY A 33 -7.02 23.89 -9.28
N LYS A 34 -8.01 24.37 -8.50
CA LYS A 34 -8.21 25.81 -8.22
C LYS A 34 -7.02 26.43 -7.49
N ILE A 35 -6.36 25.67 -6.62
CA ILE A 35 -5.14 26.11 -5.93
C ILE A 35 -3.87 25.72 -6.70
N GLY A 36 -3.96 25.12 -7.90
CA GLY A 36 -2.79 24.77 -8.70
C GLY A 36 -1.86 23.72 -8.07
N CYS A 37 -2.40 22.78 -7.29
CA CYS A 37 -1.69 21.66 -6.67
C CYS A 37 -2.02 20.33 -7.37
N PRO A 38 -1.51 20.05 -8.57
CA PRO A 38 -1.76 18.76 -9.20
C PRO A 38 -1.15 17.63 -8.40
N PHE A 39 -1.79 16.48 -8.43
CA PHE A 39 -1.37 15.30 -7.69
C PHE A 39 -1.31 14.06 -8.59
N VAL A 40 -0.67 13.03 -8.06
CA VAL A 40 -0.71 11.67 -8.60
C VAL A 40 -1.49 10.80 -7.62
N LEU A 41 -2.55 10.13 -8.09
CA LEU A 41 -3.33 9.20 -7.27
C LEU A 41 -2.52 7.92 -7.04
N LEU A 42 -2.29 7.58 -5.78
CA LEU A 42 -1.66 6.33 -5.39
C LEU A 42 -2.75 5.34 -4.98
N LYS A 43 -2.69 4.10 -5.49
CA LYS A 43 -3.55 2.97 -5.06
C LYS A 43 -5.05 3.32 -5.04
N GLY A 44 -5.82 2.64 -4.18
CA GLY A 44 -7.23 3.00 -3.93
C GLY A 44 -8.11 2.84 -5.17
N GLN A 45 -8.76 3.94 -5.57
CA GLN A 45 -9.70 3.95 -6.69
C GLN A 45 -9.02 3.70 -8.05
N ALA A 46 -7.72 4.02 -8.19
CA ALA A 46 -6.96 3.64 -9.39
C ALA A 46 -6.84 2.12 -9.55
N ASN A 47 -6.89 1.35 -8.45
CA ASN A 47 -6.89 -0.11 -8.50
C ASN A 47 -8.31 -0.69 -8.62
N ALA A 48 -9.35 0.05 -8.21
CA ALA A 48 -10.73 -0.41 -8.24
C ALA A 48 -11.16 -0.77 -9.66
N ILE A 49 -10.80 0.03 -10.64
CA ILE A 49 -11.15 -0.19 -12.06
C ILE A 49 -10.60 -1.52 -12.63
N LEU A 50 -9.63 -2.16 -11.95
CA LEU A 50 -9.03 -3.43 -12.36
C LEU A 50 -9.86 -4.63 -11.91
N TYR A 51 -10.84 -4.44 -11.03
CA TYR A 51 -11.73 -5.50 -10.56
C TYR A 51 -12.83 -5.76 -11.60
N PRO A 52 -13.34 -7.00 -11.72
CA PRO A 52 -14.47 -7.31 -12.60
C PRO A 52 -15.71 -6.44 -12.35
N ARG A 53 -15.87 -6.01 -11.10
CA ARG A 53 -16.84 -5.00 -10.64
C ARG A 53 -16.10 -4.00 -9.75
N PRO A 54 -15.70 -2.83 -10.28
CA PRO A 54 -14.94 -1.84 -9.52
C PRO A 54 -15.58 -1.46 -8.19
N GLU A 55 -16.91 -1.39 -8.18
CA GLU A 55 -17.74 -1.06 -7.03
C GLU A 55 -17.67 -2.11 -5.91
N HIS A 56 -17.16 -3.32 -6.17
CA HIS A 56 -17.01 -4.41 -5.18
C HIS A 56 -15.64 -4.43 -4.50
N ARG A 57 -14.69 -3.59 -4.92
CA ARG A 57 -13.39 -3.49 -4.23
C ARG A 57 -13.61 -2.94 -2.83
N ALA A 58 -13.04 -3.59 -1.80
CA ALA A 58 -13.16 -3.09 -0.43
C ALA A 58 -12.51 -1.68 -0.29
N PRO A 59 -13.27 -0.66 0.17
CA PRO A 59 -12.86 0.74 0.13
C PRO A 59 -11.73 1.04 1.11
N GLY A 60 -11.02 2.14 0.87
CA GLY A 60 -9.90 2.60 1.67
C GLY A 60 -9.83 4.11 1.77
N ASP A 61 -8.61 4.58 1.91
CA ASP A 61 -8.15 5.96 1.86
C ASP A 61 -8.01 6.47 0.42
N ILE A 62 -7.93 7.80 0.29
CA ILE A 62 -7.48 8.50 -0.93
C ILE A 62 -6.05 8.98 -0.69
N ASP A 63 -5.08 8.39 -1.39
CA ASP A 63 -3.67 8.75 -1.27
C ASP A 63 -3.24 9.63 -2.45
N LEU A 64 -2.91 10.88 -2.16
CA LEU A 64 -2.54 11.88 -3.16
C LEU A 64 -1.06 12.19 -3.04
N PHE A 65 -0.27 11.95 -4.08
CA PHE A 65 1.14 12.33 -4.11
C PHE A 65 1.34 13.72 -4.71
N LEU A 66 1.85 14.63 -3.87
CA LEU A 66 2.09 16.04 -4.18
C LEU A 66 3.57 16.19 -4.54
N TYR A 67 3.86 16.01 -5.84
CA TYR A 67 5.22 15.82 -6.34
C TYR A 67 6.01 17.12 -6.56
N ARG A 68 5.36 18.28 -6.55
CA ARG A 68 6.01 19.58 -6.75
C ARG A 68 6.34 20.22 -5.40
N LYS A 69 7.46 20.92 -5.36
CA LYS A 69 7.91 21.64 -4.17
C LYS A 69 6.86 22.66 -3.74
N GLY A 70 6.40 22.59 -2.48
CA GLY A 70 5.41 23.49 -1.91
C GLY A 70 3.95 23.03 -2.05
N ASP A 71 3.66 22.08 -2.93
CA ASP A 71 2.28 21.61 -3.15
C ASP A 71 1.76 20.83 -1.93
N TYR A 72 2.63 20.08 -1.25
CA TYR A 72 2.31 19.38 -0.01
C TYR A 72 1.83 20.35 1.09
N GLU A 73 2.62 21.39 1.37
CA GLU A 73 2.26 22.40 2.37
C GLU A 73 0.97 23.13 2.00
N LYS A 74 0.82 23.47 0.71
CA LYS A 74 -0.34 24.19 0.18
C LYS A 74 -1.63 23.37 0.24
N ALA A 75 -1.57 22.09 -0.10
CA ALA A 75 -2.70 21.16 0.02
C ALA A 75 -3.12 20.96 1.49
N ASN A 76 -2.14 20.86 2.40
CA ASN A 76 -2.40 20.76 3.84
C ASN A 76 -2.98 22.05 4.44
N GLU A 77 -2.53 23.22 3.95
CA GLU A 77 -3.11 24.51 4.35
C GLU A 77 -4.54 24.67 3.83
N TRP A 78 -4.83 24.21 2.60
CA TRP A 78 -6.20 24.15 2.07
C TRP A 78 -7.10 23.32 2.99
N ALA A 79 -6.67 22.11 3.38
CA ALA A 79 -7.47 21.24 4.26
C ALA A 79 -7.75 21.91 5.62
N LYS A 80 -6.75 22.59 6.19
CA LYS A 80 -6.92 23.38 7.43
C LYS A 80 -7.93 24.52 7.25
N LYS A 81 -7.81 25.30 6.18
CA LYS A 81 -8.74 26.41 5.87
C LYS A 81 -10.17 25.94 5.60
N LYS A 82 -10.31 24.74 5.04
CA LYS A 82 -11.62 24.09 4.82
C LYS A 82 -12.27 23.61 6.13
N GLY A 83 -11.51 23.57 7.23
CA GLY A 83 -11.99 23.10 8.53
C GLY A 83 -11.95 21.57 8.66
N CYS A 84 -11.17 20.87 7.84
CA CYS A 84 -11.00 19.42 7.94
C CYS A 84 -10.36 19.01 9.26
N ARG A 85 -10.71 17.83 9.77
CA ARG A 85 -10.04 17.25 10.94
C ARG A 85 -8.68 16.73 10.50
N ILE A 86 -7.61 17.39 10.94
CA ILE A 86 -6.22 17.02 10.60
C ILE A 86 -5.67 16.05 11.65
N ASP A 87 -5.08 14.95 11.21
CA ASP A 87 -4.41 13.98 12.08
C ASP A 87 -2.95 14.38 12.36
N ALA A 88 -2.23 13.61 13.19
CA ALA A 88 -0.80 13.87 13.40
C ALA A 88 0.01 13.57 12.14
N GLU A 89 0.90 14.47 11.74
CA GLU A 89 1.77 14.27 10.59
C GLU A 89 2.70 13.05 10.79
N ASN A 90 2.85 12.24 9.74
CA ASN A 90 3.76 11.11 9.69
C ASN A 90 4.99 11.43 8.83
N ILE A 91 5.94 10.50 8.73
CA ILE A 91 7.19 10.68 8.00
C ILE A 91 7.01 10.99 6.51
N HIS A 92 5.90 10.58 5.89
CA HIS A 92 5.66 10.70 4.45
C HIS A 92 4.31 11.31 4.05
N HIS A 93 3.40 11.56 5.00
CA HIS A 93 2.10 12.17 4.71
C HIS A 93 1.56 13.01 5.87
N GLN A 94 0.56 13.83 5.53
CA GLN A 94 -0.37 14.46 6.45
C GLN A 94 -1.77 13.99 6.07
N SER A 95 -2.46 13.35 7.02
CA SER A 95 -3.82 12.85 6.78
C SER A 95 -4.87 13.81 7.34
N TYR A 96 -6.05 13.78 6.73
CA TYR A 96 -7.22 14.51 7.18
C TYR A 96 -8.52 13.78 6.83
N GLU A 97 -9.61 14.13 7.53
CA GLU A 97 -10.95 13.64 7.22
C GLU A 97 -11.80 14.74 6.57
N ILE A 98 -12.46 14.40 5.47
CA ILE A 98 -13.45 15.23 4.78
C ILE A 98 -14.65 14.36 4.40
N ASN A 99 -15.87 14.78 4.73
CA ASN A 99 -17.10 14.04 4.40
C ASN A 99 -17.10 12.56 4.85
N GLY A 100 -16.41 12.23 5.94
CA GLY A 100 -16.26 10.85 6.43
C GLY A 100 -15.26 9.99 5.63
N ILE A 101 -14.51 10.60 4.71
CA ILE A 101 -13.47 9.97 3.90
C ILE A 101 -12.10 10.40 4.43
N HIS A 102 -11.21 9.42 4.55
CA HIS A 102 -9.82 9.65 4.93
C HIS A 102 -8.98 9.95 3.70
N VAL A 103 -8.27 11.08 3.72
CA VAL A 103 -7.39 11.52 2.65
C VAL A 103 -5.98 11.66 3.21
N GLU A 104 -5.00 11.13 2.49
CA GLU A 104 -3.59 11.25 2.80
C GLU A 104 -2.92 12.11 1.73
N ASN A 105 -2.42 13.30 2.10
CA ASN A 105 -1.52 14.06 1.25
C ASN A 105 -0.10 13.54 1.48
N HIS A 106 0.54 13.01 0.44
CA HIS A 106 1.89 12.45 0.49
C HIS A 106 2.92 13.43 -0.05
N LYS A 107 4.01 13.62 0.70
CA LYS A 107 5.25 14.26 0.21
C LYS A 107 6.20 13.26 -0.45
N ASN A 108 6.05 11.97 -0.12
CA ASN A 108 6.77 10.85 -0.73
C ASN A 108 5.79 9.69 -0.91
N ILE A 109 5.92 8.92 -1.99
CA ILE A 109 5.00 7.81 -2.25
C ILE A 109 5.11 6.69 -1.21
N CYS A 110 6.31 6.45 -0.68
CA CYS A 110 6.56 5.46 0.37
C CYS A 110 7.89 5.74 1.09
N TYR A 111 8.22 4.90 2.07
CA TYR A 111 9.46 4.99 2.85
C TYR A 111 9.95 3.59 3.23
N PHE A 112 11.26 3.32 3.09
CA PHE A 112 11.90 2.03 3.40
C PHE A 112 12.52 1.99 4.80
N GLY A 113 12.89 3.14 5.37
CA GLY A 113 13.65 3.15 6.63
C GLY A 113 15.09 2.69 6.47
N ILE A 114 15.57 2.61 5.23
CA ILE A 114 16.90 2.16 4.85
C ILE A 114 17.44 3.18 3.86
N ARG A 115 18.41 3.98 4.31
CA ARG A 115 18.96 5.14 3.57
C ARG A 115 19.32 4.84 2.11
N LYS A 116 19.85 3.64 1.83
CA LYS A 116 20.16 3.18 0.45
C LYS A 116 18.91 3.21 -0.43
N TYR A 117 17.82 2.58 0.01
CA TYR A 117 16.59 2.45 -0.77
C TYR A 117 15.78 3.75 -0.77
N ASP A 118 15.79 4.51 0.33
CA ASP A 118 15.14 5.82 0.38
C ASP A 118 15.76 6.79 -0.64
N GLY A 119 17.10 6.82 -0.74
CA GLY A 119 17.80 7.64 -1.74
C GLY A 119 17.57 7.16 -3.18
N LEU A 120 17.53 5.85 -3.41
CA LEU A 120 17.21 5.30 -4.73
C LEU A 120 15.76 5.61 -5.14
N LEU A 121 14.81 5.52 -4.21
CA LEU A 121 13.42 5.87 -4.44
C LEU A 121 13.29 7.35 -4.84
N GLU A 122 13.97 8.23 -4.12
CA GLU A 122 14.02 9.66 -4.44
C GLU A 122 14.56 9.88 -5.85
N GLU A 123 15.69 9.26 -6.21
CA GLU A 123 16.27 9.37 -7.56
C GLU A 123 15.29 8.93 -8.64
N LYS A 124 14.66 7.76 -8.49
CA LYS A 124 13.68 7.22 -9.45
C LYS A 124 12.46 8.12 -9.58
N MET A 125 11.97 8.66 -8.47
CA MET A 125 10.84 9.60 -8.49
C MET A 125 11.20 10.92 -9.17
N GLN A 126 12.38 11.48 -8.89
CA GLN A 126 12.85 12.69 -9.57
C GLN A 126 13.02 12.46 -11.08
N GLU A 127 13.46 11.28 -11.50
CA GLU A 127 13.51 10.91 -12.92
C GLU A 127 12.12 10.91 -13.56
N ILE A 128 11.12 10.28 -12.91
CA ILE A 128 9.73 10.23 -13.39
C ILE A 128 9.15 11.64 -13.50
N ILE A 129 9.35 12.47 -12.47
CA ILE A 129 8.85 13.85 -12.41
C ILE A 129 9.49 14.71 -13.52
N ARG A 130 10.82 14.71 -13.61
CA ARG A 130 11.57 15.51 -14.60
C ARG A 130 11.18 15.16 -16.04
N ASN A 131 10.93 13.87 -16.29
CA ASN A 131 10.60 13.37 -17.62
C ASN A 131 9.08 13.31 -17.88
N HIS A 132 8.24 13.82 -16.98
CA HIS A 132 6.78 13.86 -17.12
C HIS A 132 6.16 12.50 -17.45
N ARG A 133 6.64 11.43 -16.79
CA ARG A 133 6.28 10.04 -17.12
C ARG A 133 4.97 9.54 -16.47
N PHE A 134 4.22 10.40 -15.78
CA PHE A 134 2.94 10.01 -15.23
C PHE A 134 1.94 9.63 -16.34
N ILE A 135 1.05 8.70 -16.03
CA ILE A 135 0.04 8.19 -16.97
C ILE A 135 -1.31 8.79 -16.60
N GLU A 136 -2.10 9.18 -17.59
CA GLU A 136 -3.49 9.56 -17.37
C GLU A 136 -4.37 8.31 -17.27
N LEU A 137 -5.14 8.22 -16.20
CA LEU A 137 -6.12 7.18 -15.95
C LEU A 137 -7.52 7.80 -15.86
N GLU A 138 -8.49 7.17 -16.51
CA GLU A 138 -9.89 7.55 -16.43
C GLU A 138 -10.61 6.69 -15.37
N ILE A 139 -11.22 7.36 -14.39
CA ILE A 139 -12.07 6.75 -13.37
C ILE A 139 -13.44 7.41 -13.49
N ASP A 140 -14.45 6.66 -13.92
CA ASP A 140 -15.74 7.19 -14.37
C ASP A 140 -15.55 8.28 -15.45
N SER A 141 -15.80 9.55 -15.14
CA SER A 141 -15.54 10.68 -16.05
C SER A 141 -14.33 11.54 -15.62
N LEU A 142 -13.62 11.14 -14.57
CA LEU A 142 -12.50 11.88 -14.01
C LEU A 142 -11.18 11.37 -14.60
N LYS A 143 -10.37 12.30 -15.11
CA LYS A 143 -8.99 12.03 -15.53
C LYS A 143 -8.04 12.36 -14.39
N VAL A 144 -7.25 11.38 -13.95
CA VAL A 144 -6.24 11.53 -12.89
C VAL A 144 -4.88 11.04 -13.35
N SER A 145 -3.81 11.64 -12.83
CA SER A 145 -2.46 11.14 -13.05
C SER A 145 -2.16 9.97 -12.10
N VAL A 146 -1.53 8.92 -12.61
CA VAL A 146 -1.01 7.77 -11.86
C VAL A 146 0.46 7.51 -12.19
N LEU A 147 1.12 6.65 -11.40
CA LEU A 147 2.51 6.26 -11.63
C LEU A 147 2.67 5.49 -12.96
N PRO A 148 3.86 5.54 -13.61
CA PRO A 148 4.18 4.69 -14.76
C PRO A 148 3.96 3.20 -14.44
N VAL A 149 3.59 2.38 -15.43
CA VAL A 149 3.15 0.98 -15.26
C VAL A 149 4.11 0.17 -14.38
N GLU A 150 5.39 0.11 -14.73
CA GLU A 150 6.39 -0.70 -14.03
C GLU A 150 6.62 -0.19 -12.60
N PHE A 151 6.64 1.13 -12.44
CA PHE A 151 6.88 1.74 -11.14
C PHE A 151 5.66 1.61 -10.22
N ASN A 152 4.45 1.62 -10.78
CA ASN A 152 3.21 1.36 -10.04
C ASN A 152 3.12 -0.11 -9.63
N ALA A 153 3.47 -1.06 -10.51
CA ALA A 153 3.57 -2.48 -10.14
C ALA A 153 4.54 -2.70 -8.97
N PHE A 154 5.71 -2.07 -9.02
CA PHE A 154 6.69 -2.09 -7.95
C PHE A 154 6.16 -1.44 -6.67
N PHE A 155 5.53 -0.26 -6.77
CA PHE A 155 4.96 0.47 -5.63
C PHE A 155 3.85 -0.33 -4.93
N LEU A 156 2.91 -0.90 -5.68
CA LEU A 156 1.83 -1.74 -5.14
C LEU A 156 2.39 -2.97 -4.44
N PHE A 157 3.39 -3.62 -5.03
CA PHE A 157 4.09 -4.72 -4.37
C PHE A 157 4.76 -4.28 -3.08
N TYR A 158 5.50 -3.17 -3.11
CA TYR A 158 6.20 -2.69 -1.92
C TYR A 158 5.23 -2.33 -0.80
N HIS A 159 4.10 -1.68 -1.12
CA HIS A 159 3.06 -1.38 -0.14
C HIS A 159 2.47 -2.65 0.49
N LEU A 160 2.12 -3.65 -0.34
CA LEU A 160 1.72 -5.00 0.10
C LEU A 160 2.78 -5.62 1.02
N PHE A 161 4.04 -5.61 0.59
CA PHE A 161 5.16 -6.23 1.29
C PHE A 161 5.49 -5.53 2.62
N HIS A 162 5.44 -4.20 2.67
CA HIS A 162 5.66 -3.41 3.88
C HIS A 162 4.64 -3.80 4.97
N HIS A 163 3.35 -3.88 4.64
CA HIS A 163 2.34 -4.34 5.59
C HIS A 163 2.56 -5.79 6.03
N PHE A 164 2.93 -6.66 5.08
CA PHE A 164 3.27 -8.05 5.36
C PHE A 164 4.41 -8.17 6.37
N ILE A 165 5.55 -7.49 6.20
CA ILE A 165 6.69 -7.67 7.12
C ILE A 165 6.43 -7.12 8.53
N HIS A 166 5.51 -6.16 8.70
CA HIS A 166 5.27 -5.50 9.99
C HIS A 166 4.19 -6.16 10.86
N LEU A 167 2.95 -6.27 10.36
CA LEU A 167 1.81 -6.73 11.16
C LEU A 167 1.01 -7.83 10.48
N GLY A 168 1.03 -7.87 9.15
CA GLY A 168 0.21 -8.74 8.32
C GLY A 168 -0.50 -7.92 7.25
N VAL A 169 -0.92 -8.59 6.18
CA VAL A 169 -1.59 -7.93 5.05
C VAL A 169 -2.89 -8.64 4.72
N GLY A 170 -3.86 -7.88 4.21
CA GLY A 170 -5.15 -8.43 3.80
C GLY A 170 -5.12 -8.94 2.36
N VAL A 171 -6.13 -9.76 2.03
CA VAL A 171 -6.35 -10.27 0.66
C VAL A 171 -6.49 -9.13 -0.35
N ARG A 172 -7.08 -7.98 0.05
CA ARG A 172 -7.25 -6.82 -0.84
C ARG A 172 -5.94 -6.33 -1.45
N GLN A 173 -4.92 -6.06 -0.64
CA GLN A 173 -3.64 -5.55 -1.16
C GLN A 173 -2.96 -6.57 -2.07
N PHE A 174 -3.17 -7.87 -1.81
CA PHE A 174 -2.66 -8.91 -2.68
C PHE A 174 -3.42 -8.95 -4.02
N CYS A 175 -4.75 -8.91 -3.99
CA CYS A 175 -5.59 -8.83 -5.19
C CYS A 175 -5.30 -7.57 -6.01
N ASP A 176 -5.15 -6.41 -5.38
CA ASP A 176 -4.78 -5.16 -6.05
C ASP A 176 -3.50 -5.35 -6.88
N TRP A 177 -2.47 -5.98 -6.31
CA TRP A 177 -1.22 -6.24 -7.03
C TRP A 177 -1.38 -7.28 -8.14
N VAL A 178 -2.08 -8.39 -7.88
CA VAL A 178 -2.27 -9.46 -8.88
C VAL A 178 -3.10 -8.99 -10.06
N LEU A 179 -4.19 -8.25 -9.83
CA LEU A 179 -5.02 -7.67 -10.89
C LEU A 179 -4.25 -6.63 -11.69
N PHE A 180 -3.42 -5.82 -11.03
CA PHE A 180 -2.52 -4.88 -11.70
C PHE A 180 -1.55 -5.61 -12.65
N MET A 181 -0.90 -6.67 -12.15
CA MET A 181 0.00 -7.48 -12.97
C MET A 181 -0.74 -8.11 -14.14
N HIS A 182 -1.91 -8.74 -13.91
CA HIS A 182 -2.71 -9.35 -14.97
C HIS A 182 -3.08 -8.36 -16.08
N THR A 183 -3.63 -7.20 -15.71
CA THR A 183 -4.12 -6.21 -16.69
C THR A 183 -2.99 -5.57 -17.48
N HIS A 184 -1.86 -5.26 -16.84
CA HIS A 184 -0.80 -4.50 -17.48
C HIS A 184 0.38 -5.33 -18.01
N SER A 185 0.47 -6.63 -17.70
CA SER A 185 1.56 -7.49 -18.20
C SER A 185 1.79 -7.42 -19.71
N PRO A 186 0.76 -7.37 -20.58
CA PRO A 186 0.96 -7.33 -22.03
C PRO A 186 1.74 -6.10 -22.53
N GLN A 187 1.65 -4.97 -21.83
CA GLN A 187 2.28 -3.70 -22.19
C GLN A 187 3.47 -3.32 -21.29
N MET A 188 3.77 -4.16 -20.30
CA MET A 188 4.78 -3.89 -19.29
C MET A 188 6.18 -4.22 -19.81
N ASP A 189 7.13 -3.32 -19.58
CA ASP A 189 8.55 -3.64 -19.69
C ASP A 189 8.96 -4.53 -18.52
N LYS A 190 8.96 -5.83 -18.79
CA LYS A 190 9.31 -6.90 -17.83
C LYS A 190 10.74 -6.78 -17.32
N GLU A 191 11.67 -6.30 -18.13
CA GLU A 191 13.07 -6.11 -17.74
C GLU A 191 13.21 -4.91 -16.80
N ALA A 192 12.52 -3.81 -17.08
CA ALA A 192 12.50 -2.64 -16.20
C ALA A 192 11.91 -2.95 -14.82
N LEU A 193 10.78 -3.66 -14.74
CA LEU A 193 10.21 -4.09 -13.44
C LEU A 193 11.17 -5.03 -12.69
N THR A 194 11.76 -5.99 -13.40
CA THR A 194 12.74 -6.91 -12.79
C THR A 194 14.00 -6.18 -12.31
N GLY A 195 14.45 -5.19 -13.07
CA GLY A 195 15.54 -4.30 -12.70
C GLY A 195 15.23 -3.51 -11.43
N LEU A 196 14.02 -2.95 -11.28
CA LEU A 196 13.57 -2.30 -10.05
C LEU A 196 13.60 -3.28 -8.88
N ALA A 197 12.98 -4.46 -9.04
CA ALA A 197 12.93 -5.47 -8.00
C ALA A 197 14.33 -5.88 -7.50
N ARG A 198 15.33 -5.99 -8.40
CA ARG A 198 16.72 -6.27 -8.04
C ARG A 198 17.40 -5.10 -7.32
N GLN A 199 17.26 -3.87 -7.84
CA GLN A 199 17.92 -2.69 -7.25
C GLN A 199 17.47 -2.44 -5.80
N PHE A 200 16.20 -2.73 -5.51
CA PHE A 200 15.62 -2.63 -4.17
C PHE A 200 15.76 -3.89 -3.32
N ASP A 201 16.47 -4.94 -3.78
CA ASP A 201 16.62 -6.21 -3.08
C ASP A 201 15.26 -6.86 -2.69
N LEU A 202 14.27 -6.76 -3.58
CA LEU A 202 12.91 -7.27 -3.42
C LEU A 202 12.53 -8.38 -4.41
N LEU A 203 13.40 -8.73 -5.38
CA LEU A 203 13.12 -9.74 -6.40
C LEU A 203 12.61 -11.07 -5.81
N ASN A 204 13.34 -11.66 -4.86
CA ASN A 204 12.94 -12.91 -4.22
C ASN A 204 11.59 -12.78 -3.48
N ALA A 205 11.28 -11.60 -2.92
CA ALA A 205 9.98 -11.37 -2.31
C ALA A 205 8.87 -11.35 -3.37
N MET A 206 9.10 -10.68 -4.51
CA MET A 206 8.13 -10.66 -5.61
C MET A 206 7.92 -12.05 -6.21
N GLU A 207 8.97 -12.86 -6.35
CA GLU A 207 8.89 -14.25 -6.80
C GLU A 207 8.05 -15.12 -5.87
N VAL A 208 8.26 -15.01 -4.55
CA VAL A 208 7.47 -15.76 -3.56
C VAL A 208 5.99 -15.36 -3.61
N PHE A 209 5.68 -14.06 -3.70
CA PHE A 209 4.30 -13.59 -3.80
C PHE A 209 3.66 -13.95 -5.14
N ALA A 210 4.38 -13.87 -6.25
CA ALA A 210 3.91 -14.34 -7.55
C ALA A 210 3.58 -15.84 -7.50
N SER A 211 4.45 -16.64 -6.89
CA SER A 211 4.24 -18.09 -6.72
C SER A 211 3.03 -18.40 -5.84
N ALA A 212 2.80 -17.60 -4.78
CA ALA A 212 1.59 -17.69 -3.97
C ALA A 212 0.32 -17.30 -4.75
N ALA A 213 0.39 -16.27 -5.60
CA ALA A 213 -0.72 -15.89 -6.47
C ALA A 213 -1.07 -16.99 -7.48
N VAL A 214 -0.06 -17.63 -8.09
CA VAL A 214 -0.27 -18.76 -9.01
C VAL A 214 -0.92 -19.93 -8.26
N ARG A 215 -0.34 -20.35 -7.12
CA ARG A 215 -0.82 -21.53 -6.37
C ARG A 215 -2.21 -21.35 -5.77
N TYR A 216 -2.51 -20.19 -5.20
CA TYR A 216 -3.69 -20.01 -4.36
C TYR A 216 -4.77 -19.10 -4.95
N LEU A 217 -4.42 -18.21 -5.87
CA LEU A 217 -5.36 -17.29 -6.51
C LEU A 217 -5.62 -17.66 -7.98
N GLY A 218 -4.94 -18.68 -8.50
CA GLY A 218 -5.10 -19.14 -9.89
C GLY A 218 -4.58 -18.14 -10.92
N ALA A 219 -3.65 -17.27 -10.54
CA ALA A 219 -3.03 -16.34 -11.47
C ALA A 219 -2.23 -17.10 -12.54
N ASP A 220 -2.27 -16.64 -13.79
CA ASP A 220 -1.41 -17.17 -14.85
C ASP A 220 0.05 -16.77 -14.55
N PRO A 221 1.00 -17.72 -14.43
CA PRO A 221 2.41 -17.41 -14.20
C PRO A 221 3.00 -16.44 -15.24
N GLY A 222 2.49 -16.45 -16.48
CA GLY A 222 2.96 -15.60 -17.57
C GLY A 222 2.74 -14.10 -17.36
N VAL A 223 1.85 -13.71 -16.42
CA VAL A 223 1.62 -12.29 -16.10
C VAL A 223 2.78 -11.68 -15.31
N PHE A 224 3.59 -12.51 -14.63
CA PHE A 224 4.74 -12.05 -13.86
C PHE A 224 6.02 -12.12 -14.71
N PRO A 225 6.97 -11.19 -14.54
CA PRO A 225 8.25 -11.23 -15.24
C PRO A 225 9.30 -12.12 -14.53
N PHE A 226 8.88 -12.96 -13.59
CA PHE A 226 9.76 -13.78 -12.76
C PHE A 226 9.39 -15.26 -12.85
N THR A 227 10.33 -16.13 -12.52
CA THR A 227 10.04 -17.55 -12.36
C THR A 227 9.18 -17.76 -11.11
N THR A 228 8.09 -18.50 -11.25
CA THR A 228 7.23 -18.90 -10.13
C THR A 228 7.51 -20.33 -9.72
N ASP A 229 7.78 -20.55 -8.44
CA ASP A 229 7.95 -21.87 -7.81
C ASP A 229 6.83 -22.07 -6.78
N THR A 230 5.76 -22.76 -7.18
CA THR A 230 4.59 -22.97 -6.32
C THR A 230 4.88 -23.85 -5.11
N GLU A 231 5.96 -24.63 -5.13
CA GLU A 231 6.40 -25.46 -3.99
C GLU A 231 7.50 -24.76 -3.16
N GLY A 232 7.76 -23.50 -3.45
CA GLY A 232 8.76 -22.70 -2.75
C GLY A 232 8.47 -22.62 -1.25
N LYS A 233 9.54 -22.71 -0.44
CA LYS A 233 9.52 -22.74 1.03
C LYS A 233 8.61 -21.69 1.70
N PHE A 234 8.48 -20.51 1.12
CA PHE A 234 7.75 -19.38 1.70
C PHE A 234 6.35 -19.17 1.12
N VAL A 235 5.95 -19.92 0.10
CA VAL A 235 4.68 -19.73 -0.61
C VAL A 235 3.49 -19.91 0.35
N ASP A 236 3.45 -21.04 1.06
CA ASP A 236 2.39 -21.30 2.05
C ASP A 236 2.49 -20.35 3.24
N VAL A 237 3.69 -19.89 3.59
CA VAL A 237 3.90 -18.94 4.69
C VAL A 237 3.27 -17.58 4.38
N VAL A 238 3.35 -17.12 3.12
CA VAL A 238 2.70 -15.88 2.68
C VAL A 238 1.18 -16.03 2.77
N MET A 239 0.61 -17.10 2.22
CA MET A 239 -0.85 -17.27 2.23
C MET A 239 -1.44 -17.51 3.61
N ASP A 240 -0.77 -18.28 4.46
CA ASP A 240 -1.16 -18.45 5.86
C ASP A 240 -1.25 -17.10 6.57
N ASP A 241 -0.34 -16.18 6.27
CA ASP A 241 -0.34 -14.85 6.88
C ASP A 241 -1.47 -13.97 6.34
N VAL A 242 -1.67 -13.95 5.02
CA VAL A 242 -2.73 -13.20 4.36
C VAL A 242 -4.11 -13.60 4.91
N LEU A 243 -4.33 -14.90 5.12
CA LEU A 243 -5.61 -15.44 5.60
C LEU A 243 -5.80 -15.27 7.11
N ARG A 244 -4.74 -15.44 7.93
CA ARG A 244 -4.86 -15.37 9.41
C ARG A 244 -4.79 -13.94 9.94
N GLY A 245 -4.01 -13.07 9.31
CA GLY A 245 -3.74 -11.72 9.81
C GLY A 245 -4.97 -10.80 9.72
N GLY A 246 -5.85 -11.03 8.74
CA GLY A 246 -6.87 -10.05 8.35
C GLY A 246 -6.25 -8.75 7.83
N ASN A 247 -7.08 -7.77 7.45
CA ASN A 247 -6.59 -6.47 7.00
C ASN A 247 -5.64 -5.86 8.04
N PHE A 248 -4.40 -5.56 7.62
CA PHE A 248 -3.32 -4.98 8.42
C PHE A 248 -2.93 -5.78 9.69
N GLY A 249 -3.22 -7.08 9.73
CA GLY A 249 -2.87 -7.91 10.90
C GLY A 249 -3.78 -7.68 12.11
N PHE A 250 -4.86 -6.90 11.99
CA PHE A 250 -5.72 -6.53 13.12
C PHE A 250 -6.37 -7.74 13.82
N SER A 251 -6.58 -8.85 13.11
CA SER A 251 -7.15 -10.06 13.70
C SER A 251 -6.18 -10.78 14.64
N THR A 252 -4.86 -10.54 14.53
CA THR A 252 -3.81 -11.20 15.32
C THR A 252 -3.93 -10.95 16.83
N PHE A 253 -4.44 -9.78 17.22
CA PHE A 253 -4.51 -9.34 18.62
C PHE A 253 -5.94 -9.16 19.14
N ARG A 254 -6.97 -9.43 18.32
CA ARG A 254 -8.38 -9.12 18.62
C ARG A 254 -8.89 -9.80 19.90
N ASN A 255 -8.41 -11.00 20.22
CA ASN A 255 -8.84 -11.78 21.39
C ASN A 255 -7.79 -11.82 22.52
N LYS A 256 -6.82 -10.90 22.53
CA LYS A 256 -5.75 -10.88 23.55
C LYS A 256 -5.97 -9.75 24.56
N SER A 257 -6.09 -10.11 25.83
CA SER A 257 -6.04 -9.17 26.96
C SER A 257 -4.61 -9.04 27.49
N PHE A 258 -4.18 -7.82 27.79
CA PHE A 258 -2.84 -7.55 28.33
C PHE A 258 -2.94 -6.99 29.75
N ARG A 259 -2.00 -7.36 30.62
CA ARG A 259 -1.95 -6.91 32.03
C ARG A 259 -1.55 -5.43 32.18
N GLY A 260 -1.13 -4.78 31.09
CA GLY A 260 -0.78 -3.36 31.05
C GLY A 260 -0.05 -2.97 29.76
N LYS A 261 0.30 -1.68 29.63
CA LYS A 261 0.98 -1.14 28.42
C LYS A 261 2.31 -1.84 28.12
N TRP A 262 3.08 -2.20 29.15
CA TRP A 262 4.37 -2.87 28.99
C TRP A 262 4.23 -4.32 28.56
N ASP A 263 3.26 -5.04 29.12
CA ASP A 263 2.92 -6.42 28.72
C ASP A 263 2.47 -6.45 27.24
N ALA A 264 1.60 -5.51 26.84
CA ALA A 264 1.19 -5.36 25.44
C ALA A 264 2.37 -5.05 24.50
N LYS A 265 3.29 -4.16 24.91
CA LYS A 265 4.50 -3.85 24.15
C LYS A 265 5.43 -5.06 24.03
N TRP A 266 5.63 -5.79 25.13
CA TRP A 266 6.47 -6.99 25.15
C TRP A 266 5.91 -8.08 24.24
N HIS A 267 4.62 -8.39 24.33
CA HIS A 267 3.97 -9.37 23.47
C HIS A 267 4.04 -8.96 21.98
N ARG A 268 3.86 -7.68 21.66
CA ARG A 268 4.01 -7.18 20.27
C ARG A 268 5.46 -7.26 19.79
N PHE A 269 6.44 -7.11 20.69
CA PHE A 269 7.85 -7.25 20.37
C PHE A 269 8.19 -8.72 20.09
N THR A 270 7.86 -9.64 21.00
CA THR A 270 8.14 -11.07 20.84
C THR A 270 7.47 -11.66 19.60
N TYR A 271 6.21 -11.29 19.32
CA TYR A 271 5.51 -11.66 18.08
C TYR A 271 6.29 -11.20 16.84
N SER A 272 6.72 -9.93 16.83
CA SER A 272 7.45 -9.34 15.71
C SER A 272 8.82 -9.99 15.49
N VAL A 273 9.54 -10.36 16.56
CA VAL A 273 10.82 -11.08 16.47
C VAL A 273 10.61 -12.50 15.95
N ALA A 274 9.62 -13.23 16.47
CA ALA A 274 9.29 -14.58 16.00
C ALA A 274 8.90 -14.57 14.51
N ARG A 275 8.07 -13.59 14.11
CA ARG A 275 7.71 -13.34 12.71
C ARG A 275 8.95 -13.08 11.86
N THR A 276 9.80 -12.13 12.26
CA THR A 276 11.04 -11.79 11.54
C THR A 276 11.88 -13.04 11.26
N LYS A 277 12.05 -13.93 12.25
CA LYS A 277 12.78 -15.20 12.07
C LYS A 277 12.12 -16.13 11.05
N LYS A 278 10.78 -16.20 11.03
CA LYS A 278 10.01 -17.05 10.11
C LYS A 278 10.14 -16.61 8.66
N ILE A 279 10.16 -15.28 8.41
CA ILE A 279 10.09 -14.71 7.06
C ILE A 279 11.40 -14.06 6.58
N SER A 280 12.47 -14.07 7.38
CA SER A 280 13.74 -13.38 7.06
C SER A 280 14.31 -13.73 5.69
N GLY A 281 14.19 -14.99 5.26
CA GLY A 281 14.68 -15.45 3.97
C GLY A 281 13.96 -14.88 2.76
N ILE A 282 12.80 -14.23 2.93
CA ILE A 282 12.04 -13.62 1.82
C ILE A 282 12.73 -12.34 1.33
N ALA A 283 13.13 -11.44 2.23
CA ALA A 283 13.93 -10.26 1.89
C ALA A 283 14.82 -9.86 3.08
N PRO A 284 15.99 -10.50 3.24
CA PRO A 284 16.82 -10.34 4.43
C PRO A 284 17.20 -8.88 4.73
N ARG A 285 17.46 -8.07 3.69
CA ARG A 285 17.84 -6.66 3.82
C ARG A 285 16.73 -5.79 4.42
N HIS A 286 15.47 -6.13 4.17
CA HIS A 286 14.30 -5.40 4.66
C HIS A 286 13.81 -5.94 6.01
N ILE A 287 13.92 -7.25 6.22
CA ILE A 287 13.31 -7.93 7.37
C ILE A 287 14.25 -7.98 8.58
N ASN A 288 15.53 -8.32 8.39
CA ASN A 288 16.46 -8.50 9.52
C ASN A 288 16.68 -7.25 10.38
N PRO A 289 16.63 -6.01 9.84
CA PRO A 289 16.75 -4.80 10.67
C PRO A 289 15.52 -4.50 11.54
N LEU A 290 14.35 -5.12 11.30
CA LEU A 290 13.08 -4.79 11.97
C LEU A 290 13.12 -4.88 13.51
N PRO A 291 13.72 -5.91 14.13
CA PRO A 291 13.81 -5.96 15.59
C PRO A 291 14.61 -4.80 16.18
N VAL A 292 15.73 -4.42 15.55
CA VAL A 292 16.61 -3.35 16.00
C VAL A 292 15.93 -1.99 15.85
N THR A 293 15.28 -1.75 14.71
CA THR A 293 14.51 -0.50 14.48
C THR A 293 13.36 -0.36 15.47
N LYS A 294 12.68 -1.47 15.84
CA LYS A 294 11.62 -1.44 16.85
C LYS A 294 12.14 -1.11 18.26
N ILE A 295 13.31 -1.63 18.65
CA ILE A 295 13.94 -1.30 19.93
C ILE A 295 14.32 0.19 19.96
N THR A 296 15.05 0.65 18.94
CA THR A 296 15.52 2.05 18.86
C THR A 296 14.36 3.05 18.84
N THR A 297 13.28 2.77 18.09
CA THR A 297 12.08 3.61 18.09
C THR A 297 11.41 3.66 19.46
N ASN A 298 11.28 2.52 20.14
CA ASN A 298 10.71 2.49 21.50
C ASN A 298 11.58 3.25 22.52
N LEU A 299 12.91 3.16 22.42
CA LEU A 299 13.82 3.94 23.26
C LEU A 299 13.68 5.44 22.99
N LYS A 300 13.67 5.86 21.72
CA LYS A 300 13.46 7.27 21.35
C LYS A 300 12.16 7.85 21.90
N LEU A 301 11.08 7.07 21.91
CA LEU A 301 9.79 7.49 22.49
C LEU A 301 9.82 7.59 24.02
N LEU A 302 10.72 6.87 24.71
CA LEU A 302 10.91 6.99 26.16
C LEU A 302 11.71 8.23 26.56
N PHE A 303 12.68 8.63 25.71
CA PHE A 303 13.53 9.79 25.93
C PHE A 303 12.99 11.10 25.34
N LYS A 304 11.93 11.06 24.52
CA LYS A 304 11.20 12.24 24.01
C LYS A 304 10.16 12.80 25.01
N LYS A 305 10.37 12.60 26.30
CA LYS A 305 9.57 13.25 27.35
C LYS A 305 10.14 14.62 27.68
#